data_AF-A0AAI9NZU7-F1
#
_entry.id   AF-A0AAI9NZU7-F1
#
_cell.length_a   1.000
_cell.length_b   1.000
_cell.length_c   1.000
_cell.angle_alpha   90.00
_cell.angle_beta   90.00
_cell.angle_gamma   90.00
#
_symmetry.space_group_name_H-M   'P 1'
#
loop_
_entity.id
_entity.type
_entity.pdbx_description
1 polymer ?
#
loop_
_entity_poly.entity_id
_entity_poly.type
_entity_poly.pdbx_seq_one_letter_code
_entity_poly.pdbx_strand_id
1 'polypeptide(L)'
;MATIKAADQVTVLDVSDAYNVVLSSEAYTFLGDTQGAAAGSKCTTDAAAYCGNNMCSVVTVDAKAIVCPTGVTAAVSNSGTSKVTITFTLTAKLTTACEATIPVVVDGVTINKKFSFAVAKTGATGAKGDKGDQGVQGPQGPQGVSPTVSVTKANGVTTITITDKDGTHTQTVKDGTNGTPGTPGTNGKTPYFHVKYSNDGGKTFTSNSGEDVGMYIGTCTDYNPADPATVGAYTWARIKGETGAKGDKGATGETGPQGEKGATGATGPQGPQGNAGADALTLTITSSAGIIFKNNTGSTVLTAHVFKGSAEQTISSTGVVSGIGTVKWYAGGVYQKSSNTYAVGAGDVPNSLAITCQLEA
;
A
#
# COMPACT_ATOMS: atom_id res chain seq x y z
N MET A 1 61.64 -25.68 -23.66
CA MET A 1 60.59 -25.03 -22.82
C MET A 1 61.27 -23.95 -22.03
N ALA A 2 60.73 -22.73 -22.00
CA ALA A 2 61.27 -21.67 -21.14
C ALA A 2 61.11 -22.08 -19.67
N THR A 3 62.11 -21.81 -18.83
CA THR A 3 62.03 -22.14 -17.40
C THR A 3 61.15 -21.10 -16.71
N ILE A 4 60.02 -21.53 -16.17
CA ILE A 4 59.11 -20.68 -15.38
C ILE A 4 59.69 -20.54 -13.97
N LYS A 5 59.93 -19.30 -13.53
CA LYS A 5 60.51 -18.98 -12.21
C LYS A 5 59.46 -18.65 -11.15
N ALA A 6 58.36 -18.04 -11.56
CA ALA A 6 57.18 -17.77 -10.74
C ALA A 6 55.97 -17.61 -11.67
N ALA A 7 54.77 -17.92 -11.17
CA ALA A 7 53.53 -17.73 -11.90
C ALA A 7 52.41 -17.33 -10.94
N ASP A 8 51.48 -16.53 -11.43
CA ASP A 8 50.23 -16.22 -10.74
C ASP A 8 49.09 -16.25 -11.77
N GLN A 9 47.88 -16.57 -11.33
CA GLN A 9 46.71 -16.65 -12.19
C GLN A 9 45.53 -15.94 -11.55
N VAL A 10 44.85 -15.13 -12.35
CA VAL A 10 43.58 -14.54 -12.00
C VAL A 10 42.51 -14.99 -12.99
N THR A 11 41.34 -15.35 -12.47
CA THR A 11 40.18 -15.65 -13.30
C THR A 11 39.33 -14.39 -13.38
N VAL A 12 39.18 -13.85 -14.58
CA VAL A 12 38.26 -12.75 -14.85
C VAL A 12 36.93 -13.36 -15.26
N LEU A 13 35.85 -12.94 -14.61
CA LEU A 13 34.49 -13.39 -14.90
C LEU A 13 33.73 -12.26 -15.58
N ASP A 14 32.94 -12.57 -16.60
CA ASP A 14 31.87 -11.70 -17.06
C ASP A 14 30.55 -12.41 -16.85
N VAL A 15 29.71 -11.84 -15.98
CA VAL A 15 28.40 -12.38 -15.67
C VAL A 15 27.33 -11.58 -16.41
N SER A 16 26.53 -12.28 -17.20
CA SER A 16 25.30 -11.72 -17.76
C SER A 16 24.26 -11.68 -16.65
N ASP A 17 23.86 -10.49 -16.20
CA ASP A 17 22.75 -10.36 -15.25
C ASP A 17 21.43 -10.79 -15.92
N ALA A 18 20.46 -11.23 -15.13
CA ALA A 18 19.16 -11.64 -15.66
C ALA A 18 18.36 -10.42 -16.16
N TYR A 19 17.75 -10.55 -17.34
CA TYR A 19 16.78 -9.58 -17.84
C TYR A 19 15.40 -9.85 -17.24
N ASN A 20 14.79 -8.80 -16.70
CA ASN A 20 13.39 -8.77 -16.32
C ASN A 20 12.64 -7.76 -17.18
N VAL A 21 11.48 -8.15 -17.71
CA VAL A 21 10.59 -7.24 -18.44
C VAL A 21 9.34 -6.98 -17.61
N VAL A 22 9.07 -5.70 -17.39
CA VAL A 22 7.93 -5.20 -16.64
C VAL A 22 7.02 -4.42 -17.58
N LEU A 23 5.72 -4.66 -17.45
CA LEU A 23 4.70 -3.79 -18.03
C LEU A 23 4.17 -2.86 -16.94
N SER A 24 3.90 -1.60 -17.25
CA SER A 24 3.29 -0.67 -16.28
C SER A 24 1.88 -1.10 -15.86
N SER A 25 1.19 -1.87 -16.70
CA SER A 25 0.08 -2.73 -16.32
C SER A 25 0.12 -4.05 -17.13
N GLU A 26 -0.32 -5.15 -16.54
CA GLU A 26 -0.44 -6.45 -17.24
C GLU A 26 -1.91 -6.79 -17.56
N ALA A 27 -2.85 -5.93 -17.16
CA ALA A 27 -4.27 -6.10 -17.47
C ALA A 27 -5.01 -4.76 -17.57
N TYR A 28 -6.14 -4.77 -18.28
CA TYR A 28 -7.07 -3.65 -18.31
C TYR A 28 -8.52 -4.14 -18.41
N THR A 29 -9.40 -3.54 -17.62
CA THR A 29 -10.84 -3.79 -17.71
C THR A 29 -11.52 -2.63 -18.43
N PHE A 30 -12.06 -2.89 -19.62
CA PHE A 30 -12.86 -1.91 -20.33
C PHE A 30 -14.25 -1.80 -19.72
N LEU A 31 -14.70 -0.56 -19.49
CA LEU A 31 -16.09 -0.29 -19.11
C LEU A 31 -16.97 -0.42 -20.36
N GLY A 32 -18.04 -1.19 -20.23
CA GLY A 32 -18.98 -1.49 -21.31
C GLY A 32 -20.43 -1.34 -20.89
N ASP A 33 -21.33 -1.40 -21.87
CA ASP A 33 -22.77 -1.50 -21.64
C ASP A 33 -23.16 -2.94 -21.25
N THR A 34 -24.46 -3.25 -21.25
CA THR A 34 -24.96 -4.60 -20.95
C THR A 34 -24.44 -5.67 -21.93
N GLN A 35 -23.95 -5.26 -23.11
CA GLN A 35 -23.48 -6.16 -24.17
C GLN A 35 -21.94 -6.25 -24.23
N GLY A 36 -21.21 -5.20 -23.86
CA GLY A 36 -19.75 -5.21 -23.79
C GLY A 36 -19.10 -3.85 -23.99
N ALA A 37 -17.78 -3.84 -24.07
CA ALA A 37 -16.99 -2.62 -24.30
C ALA A 37 -17.03 -2.21 -25.77
N ALA A 38 -17.23 -0.92 -26.05
CA ALA A 38 -17.43 -0.42 -27.40
C ALA A 38 -16.15 -0.47 -28.25
N ALA A 39 -16.32 -0.61 -29.57
CA ALA A 39 -15.22 -0.39 -30.51
C ALA A 39 -14.70 1.05 -30.38
N GLY A 40 -13.41 1.24 -30.57
CA GLY A 40 -12.71 2.51 -30.41
C GLY A 40 -12.17 2.78 -29.00
N SER A 41 -12.59 2.02 -27.97
CA SER A 41 -11.99 2.11 -26.63
C SER A 41 -10.51 1.73 -26.64
N LYS A 42 -9.71 2.39 -25.80
CA LYS A 42 -8.26 2.23 -25.76
C LYS A 42 -7.73 2.05 -24.35
N CYS A 43 -6.62 1.35 -24.24
CA CYS A 43 -5.79 1.33 -23.04
C CYS A 43 -4.31 1.32 -23.43
N THR A 44 -3.45 1.70 -22.49
CA THR A 44 -2.01 1.82 -22.72
C THR A 44 -1.23 1.09 -21.64
N THR A 45 -0.08 0.54 -22.00
CA THR A 45 0.94 0.07 -21.06
C THR A 45 2.31 0.44 -21.59
N ASP A 46 3.24 0.71 -20.69
CA ASP A 46 4.65 0.87 -21.03
C ASP A 46 5.40 -0.43 -20.75
N ALA A 47 6.27 -0.85 -21.66
CA ALA A 47 7.21 -1.94 -21.46
C ALA A 47 8.59 -1.36 -21.14
N ALA A 48 9.20 -1.85 -20.07
CA ALA A 48 10.58 -1.58 -19.71
C ALA A 48 11.31 -2.89 -19.39
N ALA A 49 12.60 -2.93 -19.67
CA ALA A 49 13.47 -4.03 -19.30
C ALA A 49 14.49 -3.55 -18.26
N TYR A 50 14.85 -4.45 -17.36
CA TYR A 50 15.85 -4.25 -16.34
C TYR A 50 16.87 -5.37 -16.43
N CYS A 51 18.14 -5.01 -16.39
CA CYS A 51 19.25 -5.94 -16.26
C CYS A 51 19.76 -5.85 -14.82
N GLY A 52 19.42 -6.86 -14.01
CA GLY A 52 19.49 -6.74 -12.55
C GLY A 52 18.63 -5.56 -12.05
N ASN A 53 19.27 -4.58 -11.40
CA ASN A 53 18.59 -3.38 -10.87
C ASN A 53 18.62 -2.19 -11.84
N ASN A 54 19.34 -2.29 -12.96
CA ASN A 54 19.54 -1.18 -13.88
C ASN A 54 18.51 -1.23 -15.00
N MET A 55 17.86 -0.11 -15.30
CA MET A 55 16.93 -0.01 -16.44
C MET A 55 17.72 -0.03 -17.75
N CYS A 56 17.33 -0.90 -18.68
CA CYS A 56 17.93 -0.97 -20.01
C CYS A 56 17.63 0.33 -20.78
N SER A 57 18.64 0.87 -21.47
CA SER A 57 18.51 2.11 -22.24
C SER A 57 17.80 1.93 -23.57
N VAL A 58 17.78 0.70 -24.09
CA VAL A 58 17.17 0.31 -25.36
C VAL A 58 16.32 -0.94 -25.15
N VAL A 59 15.02 -0.78 -25.39
CA VAL A 59 14.03 -1.87 -25.41
C VAL A 59 13.26 -1.74 -26.70
N THR A 60 13.05 -2.85 -27.39
CA THR A 60 12.35 -2.86 -28.68
C THR A 60 11.11 -3.75 -28.62
N VAL A 61 10.02 -3.23 -29.17
CA VAL A 61 8.80 -3.99 -29.44
C VAL A 61 8.41 -3.68 -30.88
N ASP A 62 8.22 -4.71 -31.70
CA ASP A 62 7.66 -4.55 -33.05
C ASP A 62 6.15 -4.71 -32.96
N ALA A 63 5.41 -3.68 -33.37
CA ALA A 63 3.94 -3.71 -33.41
C ALA A 63 3.40 -4.87 -34.23
N LYS A 64 4.09 -5.28 -35.31
CA LYS A 64 3.67 -6.39 -36.17
C LYS A 64 3.88 -7.76 -35.51
N ALA A 65 4.79 -7.85 -34.55
CA ALA A 65 5.07 -9.08 -33.83
C ALA A 65 4.12 -9.29 -32.64
N ILE A 66 3.38 -8.25 -32.22
CA ILE A 66 2.36 -8.39 -31.17
C ILE A 66 1.21 -9.25 -31.68
N VAL A 67 0.96 -10.36 -31.00
CA VAL A 67 -0.17 -11.24 -31.29
C VAL A 67 -1.38 -10.74 -30.51
N CYS A 68 -2.27 -10.01 -31.18
CA CYS A 68 -3.53 -9.53 -30.61
C CYS A 68 -4.67 -10.53 -30.82
N PRO A 69 -5.63 -10.61 -29.88
CA PRO A 69 -6.85 -11.36 -30.07
C PRO A 69 -7.78 -10.66 -31.08
N THR A 70 -8.76 -11.39 -31.62
CA THR A 70 -9.77 -10.83 -32.53
C THR A 70 -10.47 -9.63 -31.91
N GLY A 71 -10.59 -8.54 -32.67
CA GLY A 71 -11.25 -7.31 -32.21
C GLY A 71 -10.34 -6.37 -31.42
N VAL A 72 -9.04 -6.66 -31.31
CA VAL A 72 -8.03 -5.79 -30.66
C VAL A 72 -6.88 -5.54 -31.64
N THR A 73 -6.36 -4.32 -31.68
CA THR A 73 -5.12 -3.97 -32.37
C THR A 73 -4.14 -3.29 -31.42
N ALA A 74 -2.85 -3.34 -31.73
CA ALA A 74 -1.81 -2.67 -30.98
C ALA A 74 -1.06 -1.66 -31.87
N ALA A 75 -0.77 -0.50 -31.31
CA ALA A 75 0.18 0.46 -31.85
C ALA A 75 1.34 0.61 -30.86
N VAL A 76 2.55 0.78 -31.38
CA VAL A 76 3.77 0.93 -30.57
C VAL A 76 4.40 2.27 -30.86
N SER A 77 4.76 3.00 -29.81
CA SER A 77 5.59 4.21 -29.88
C SER A 77 6.81 4.08 -28.98
N ASN A 78 7.86 4.86 -29.28
CA ASN A 78 9.11 4.88 -28.52
C ASN A 78 9.87 3.54 -28.46
N SER A 79 9.64 2.64 -29.43
CA SER A 79 10.45 1.44 -29.60
C SER A 79 11.91 1.83 -29.89
N GLY A 80 12.85 1.15 -29.24
CA GLY A 80 14.28 1.49 -29.28
C GLY A 80 14.73 2.44 -28.17
N THR A 81 13.87 2.72 -27.18
CA THR A 81 14.20 3.55 -26.01
C THR A 81 14.03 2.74 -24.72
N SER A 82 14.34 3.34 -23.57
CA SER A 82 14.22 2.67 -22.26
C SER A 82 12.80 2.34 -21.84
N LYS A 83 11.79 2.98 -22.47
CA LYS A 83 10.36 2.74 -22.22
C LYS A 83 9.59 2.78 -23.52
N VAL A 84 8.97 1.65 -23.85
CA VAL A 84 8.17 1.49 -25.07
C VAL A 84 6.70 1.56 -24.71
N THR A 85 5.94 2.46 -25.32
CA THR A 85 4.51 2.58 -25.05
C THR A 85 3.72 1.76 -26.06
N ILE A 86 2.85 0.90 -25.56
CA ILE A 86 1.95 0.05 -26.34
C ILE A 86 0.52 0.53 -26.09
N THR A 87 -0.18 0.91 -27.15
CA THR A 87 -1.58 1.31 -27.11
C THR A 87 -2.43 0.24 -27.75
N PHE A 88 -3.31 -0.38 -26.96
CA PHE A 88 -4.32 -1.30 -27.47
C PHE A 88 -5.60 -0.54 -27.82
N THR A 89 -6.19 -0.85 -28.97
CA THR A 89 -7.48 -0.28 -29.43
C THR A 89 -8.45 -1.40 -29.76
N LEU A 90 -9.67 -1.33 -29.24
CA LEU A 90 -10.74 -2.24 -29.65
C LEU A 90 -11.20 -1.87 -31.06
N THR A 91 -11.14 -2.81 -32.01
CA THR A 91 -11.68 -2.64 -33.37
C THR A 91 -13.11 -3.18 -33.49
N ALA A 92 -13.56 -3.99 -32.54
CA ALA A 92 -14.92 -4.49 -32.43
C ALA A 92 -15.39 -4.43 -30.97
N LYS A 93 -16.70 -4.62 -30.74
CA LYS A 93 -17.24 -4.71 -29.38
C LYS A 93 -16.64 -5.92 -28.68
N LEU A 94 -15.95 -5.70 -27.56
CA LEU A 94 -15.38 -6.77 -26.76
C LEU A 94 -16.42 -7.29 -25.77
N THR A 95 -16.73 -8.59 -25.82
CA THR A 95 -17.81 -9.21 -25.04
C THR A 95 -17.32 -10.23 -24.02
N THR A 96 -16.10 -10.72 -24.18
CA THR A 96 -15.44 -11.75 -23.38
C THR A 96 -13.99 -11.34 -23.09
N ALA A 97 -13.41 -11.86 -22.01
CA ALA A 97 -12.02 -11.62 -21.67
C ALA A 97 -11.09 -12.33 -22.68
N CYS A 98 -9.94 -11.71 -22.98
CA CYS A 98 -8.95 -12.24 -23.91
C CYS A 98 -7.56 -11.68 -23.59
N GLU A 99 -6.52 -12.15 -24.27
CA GLU A 99 -5.14 -11.74 -24.00
C GLU A 99 -4.38 -11.44 -25.29
N ALA A 100 -3.47 -10.46 -25.23
CA ALA A 100 -2.43 -10.25 -26.22
C ALA A 100 -1.09 -10.81 -25.74
N THR A 101 -0.23 -11.20 -26.68
CA THR A 101 1.17 -11.56 -26.41
C THR A 101 2.10 -10.51 -27.01
N ILE A 102 2.92 -9.91 -26.16
CA ILE A 102 3.85 -8.83 -26.50
C ILE A 102 5.28 -9.39 -26.45
N PRO A 103 5.97 -9.60 -27.59
CA PRO A 103 7.38 -9.92 -27.60
C PRO A 103 8.21 -8.66 -27.32
N VAL A 104 8.83 -8.59 -26.15
CA VAL A 104 9.73 -7.50 -25.77
C VAL A 104 11.17 -7.96 -25.97
N VAL A 105 11.94 -7.22 -26.77
CA VAL A 105 13.32 -7.57 -27.11
C VAL A 105 14.29 -6.61 -26.44
N VAL A 106 15.25 -7.18 -25.72
CA VAL A 106 16.34 -6.48 -25.03
C VAL A 106 17.65 -7.23 -25.30
N ASP A 107 18.66 -6.55 -25.82
CA ASP A 107 19.98 -7.11 -26.15
C ASP A 107 19.93 -8.43 -26.94
N GLY A 108 18.98 -8.52 -27.90
CA GLY A 108 18.77 -9.70 -28.74
C GLY A 108 17.98 -10.83 -28.10
N VAL A 109 17.64 -10.72 -26.81
CA VAL A 109 16.80 -11.68 -26.09
C VAL A 109 15.33 -11.25 -26.17
N THR A 110 14.46 -12.17 -26.57
CA THR A 110 13.01 -11.95 -26.62
C THR A 110 12.33 -12.51 -25.37
N ILE A 111 11.62 -11.68 -24.63
CA ILE A 111 10.79 -12.06 -23.48
C ILE A 111 9.33 -11.74 -23.80
N ASN A 112 8.50 -12.78 -23.83
CA ASN A 112 7.07 -12.63 -24.13
C ASN A 112 6.29 -12.26 -22.87
N LYS A 113 5.54 -11.16 -22.93
CA LYS A 113 4.60 -10.73 -21.88
C LYS A 113 3.17 -10.97 -22.32
N LYS A 114 2.30 -11.33 -21.38
CA LYS A 114 0.85 -11.41 -21.58
C LYS A 114 0.20 -10.12 -21.08
N PHE A 115 -0.76 -9.61 -21.84
CA PHE A 115 -1.60 -8.50 -21.42
C PHE A 115 -3.07 -8.92 -21.49
N SER A 116 -3.77 -8.86 -20.36
CA SER A 116 -5.14 -9.35 -20.24
C SER A 116 -6.15 -8.22 -20.43
N PHE A 117 -7.18 -8.49 -21.22
CA PHE A 117 -8.33 -7.60 -21.40
C PHE A 117 -9.55 -8.23 -20.75
N ALA A 118 -10.22 -7.45 -19.90
CA ALA A 118 -11.51 -7.80 -19.32
C ALA A 118 -12.57 -6.76 -19.70
N VAL A 119 -13.84 -7.08 -19.47
CA VAL A 119 -14.97 -6.18 -19.74
C VAL A 119 -15.87 -6.15 -18.52
N ALA A 120 -16.11 -4.96 -17.98
CA ALA A 120 -17.13 -4.71 -16.98
C ALA A 120 -18.41 -4.28 -17.69
N LYS A 121 -19.44 -5.15 -17.68
CA LYS A 121 -20.75 -4.87 -18.27
C LYS A 121 -21.63 -4.18 -17.25
N THR A 122 -22.27 -3.07 -17.63
CA THR A 122 -23.32 -2.47 -16.79
C THR A 122 -24.43 -3.49 -16.56
N GLY A 123 -24.87 -3.65 -15.32
CA GLY A 123 -26.03 -4.48 -14.99
C GLY A 123 -27.25 -4.01 -15.77
N ALA A 124 -28.15 -4.94 -16.13
CA ALA A 124 -29.45 -4.54 -16.67
C ALA A 124 -30.12 -3.60 -15.65
N THR A 125 -30.71 -2.50 -16.12
CA THR A 125 -31.55 -1.66 -15.27
C THR A 125 -32.58 -2.56 -14.60
N GLY A 126 -32.57 -2.62 -13.27
CA GLY A 126 -33.53 -3.43 -12.52
C GLY A 126 -34.94 -3.07 -12.94
N ALA A 127 -35.84 -4.06 -13.00
CA ALA A 127 -37.25 -3.78 -13.24
C ALA A 127 -37.72 -2.70 -12.26
N LYS A 128 -38.46 -1.70 -12.76
CA LYS A 128 -39.12 -0.73 -11.90
C LYS A 128 -39.95 -1.54 -10.90
N GLY A 129 -39.64 -1.41 -9.61
CA GLY A 129 -40.37 -2.13 -8.57
C GLY A 129 -41.86 -1.85 -8.70
N ASP A 130 -42.66 -2.91 -8.64
CA ASP A 130 -44.10 -2.77 -8.52
C ASP A 130 -44.42 -1.91 -7.30
N LYS A 131 -45.51 -1.13 -7.36
CA LYS A 131 -46.00 -0.41 -6.19
C LYS A 131 -46.29 -1.45 -5.11
N GLY A 132 -45.60 -1.34 -3.96
CA GLY A 132 -45.76 -2.30 -2.87
C GLY A 132 -47.22 -2.40 -2.42
N ASP A 133 -47.70 -3.63 -2.26
CA ASP A 133 -48.98 -3.90 -1.62
C ASP A 133 -48.96 -3.39 -0.18
N GLN A 134 -50.10 -2.86 0.28
CA GLN A 134 -50.26 -2.40 1.65
C GLN A 134 -50.10 -3.58 2.62
N GLY A 135 -49.09 -3.53 3.50
CA GLY A 135 -48.77 -4.63 4.41
C GLY A 135 -49.90 -4.97 5.37
N VAL A 136 -50.11 -6.27 5.61
CA VAL A 136 -50.99 -6.77 6.66
C VAL A 136 -50.42 -6.46 8.05
N GLN A 137 -51.28 -6.02 8.98
CA GLN A 137 -50.92 -5.68 10.35
C GLN A 137 -50.37 -6.91 11.11
N GLY A 138 -49.14 -6.81 11.62
CA GLY A 138 -48.52 -7.86 12.44
C GLY A 138 -48.97 -7.82 13.92
N PRO A 139 -48.89 -8.95 14.65
CA PRO A 139 -49.32 -9.04 16.05
C PRO A 139 -48.35 -8.34 17.01
N GLN A 140 -48.90 -7.76 18.09
CA GLN A 140 -48.22 -6.94 19.10
C GLN A 140 -47.46 -7.78 20.15
N GLY A 141 -46.19 -7.43 20.43
CA GLY A 141 -45.38 -8.00 21.54
C GLY A 141 -45.54 -7.25 22.88
N PRO A 142 -45.17 -7.85 24.03
CA PRO A 142 -45.43 -7.29 25.37
C PRO A 142 -44.52 -6.10 25.76
N GLN A 143 -45.05 -5.17 26.56
CA GLN A 143 -44.54 -3.81 26.79
C GLN A 143 -43.77 -3.63 28.12
N GLY A 144 -42.67 -2.86 28.09
CA GLY A 144 -41.87 -2.45 29.27
C GLY A 144 -42.29 -1.12 29.92
N VAL A 145 -42.14 -1.04 31.25
CA VAL A 145 -42.59 0.05 32.13
C VAL A 145 -41.80 1.35 31.90
N SER A 146 -42.50 2.46 31.68
CA SER A 146 -41.92 3.83 31.63
C SER A 146 -42.33 4.60 32.89
N PRO A 147 -41.48 5.49 33.43
CA PRO A 147 -41.89 6.41 34.47
C PRO A 147 -43.02 7.32 33.97
N THR A 148 -43.95 7.68 34.86
CA THR A 148 -45.06 8.60 34.61
C THR A 148 -44.85 9.90 35.39
N VAL A 149 -45.20 11.03 34.78
CA VAL A 149 -45.22 12.34 35.45
C VAL A 149 -46.62 12.89 35.35
N SER A 150 -47.21 13.30 36.48
CA SER A 150 -48.50 13.97 36.55
C SER A 150 -48.37 15.31 37.27
N VAL A 151 -49.18 16.28 36.85
CA VAL A 151 -49.27 17.59 37.49
C VAL A 151 -50.72 17.83 37.87
N THR A 152 -50.99 18.13 39.13
CA THR A 152 -52.34 18.34 39.63
C THR A 152 -52.44 19.73 40.25
N LYS A 153 -53.45 20.51 39.83
CA LYS A 153 -53.75 21.83 40.40
C LYS A 153 -55.03 21.75 41.21
N ALA A 154 -54.93 22.04 42.50
CA ALA A 154 -56.09 22.13 43.38
C ALA A 154 -55.85 23.23 44.42
N ASN A 155 -56.88 24.04 44.70
CA ASN A 155 -56.88 25.04 45.77
C ASN A 155 -55.69 26.02 45.75
N GLY A 156 -55.26 26.47 44.57
CA GLY A 156 -54.14 27.41 44.44
C GLY A 156 -52.76 26.80 44.70
N VAL A 157 -52.62 25.47 44.64
CA VAL A 157 -51.32 24.79 44.69
C VAL A 157 -51.19 23.86 43.50
N THR A 158 -50.07 23.95 42.80
CA THR A 158 -49.68 23.01 41.75
C THR A 158 -48.76 21.96 42.36
N THR A 159 -49.14 20.69 42.28
CA THR A 159 -48.31 19.56 42.73
C THR A 159 -47.81 18.80 41.50
N ILE A 160 -46.49 18.69 41.37
CA ILE A 160 -45.85 17.85 40.34
C ILE A 160 -45.49 16.52 41.00
N THR A 161 -45.94 15.42 40.41
CA THR A 161 -45.71 14.05 40.87
C THR A 161 -45.00 13.25 39.79
N ILE A 162 -43.87 12.63 40.12
CA ILE A 162 -43.10 11.75 39.23
C ILE A 162 -43.10 10.36 39.83
N THR A 163 -43.58 9.35 39.11
CA THR A 163 -43.50 7.94 39.50
C THR A 163 -42.60 7.19 38.55
N ASP A 164 -41.50 6.64 39.05
CA ASP A 164 -40.59 5.80 38.27
C ASP A 164 -40.53 4.37 38.82
N LYS A 165 -39.52 3.60 38.41
CA LYS A 165 -39.33 2.21 38.86
C LYS A 165 -39.01 2.09 40.35
N ASP A 166 -38.58 3.18 41.00
CA ASP A 166 -38.14 3.22 42.40
C ASP A 166 -39.20 3.87 43.32
N GLY A 167 -40.24 4.50 42.76
CA GLY A 167 -41.42 4.97 43.49
C GLY A 167 -41.92 6.36 43.08
N THR A 168 -42.78 6.96 43.90
CA THR A 168 -43.43 8.26 43.62
C THR A 168 -42.77 9.41 44.39
N HIS A 169 -42.44 10.49 43.69
CA HIS A 169 -41.82 11.72 44.18
C HIS A 169 -42.73 12.93 43.93
N THR A 170 -42.90 13.84 44.91
CA THR A 170 -43.80 15.01 44.77
C THR A 170 -43.12 16.33 45.13
N GLN A 171 -43.44 17.40 44.37
CA GLN A 171 -43.04 18.78 44.65
C GLN A 171 -44.26 19.68 44.56
N THR A 172 -44.53 20.45 45.61
CA THR A 172 -45.62 21.43 45.66
C THR A 172 -45.13 22.85 45.41
N VAL A 173 -45.80 23.55 44.51
CA VAL A 173 -45.61 24.98 44.24
C VAL A 173 -46.92 25.69 44.57
N LYS A 174 -46.90 26.52 45.62
CA LYS A 174 -48.06 27.36 45.95
C LYS A 174 -48.16 28.48 44.93
N ASP A 175 -49.35 28.67 44.36
CA ASP A 175 -49.65 29.77 43.45
C ASP A 175 -49.59 31.08 44.24
N GLY A 176 -49.01 32.13 43.65
CA GLY A 176 -48.46 33.34 44.31
C GLY A 176 -49.47 34.27 44.99
N THR A 177 -50.58 33.77 45.50
CA THR A 177 -51.73 34.52 46.03
C THR A 177 -51.54 35.09 47.46
N ASN A 178 -50.32 35.14 48.00
CA ASN A 178 -50.06 35.74 49.32
C ASN A 178 -48.81 36.66 49.38
N GLY A 179 -48.62 37.47 48.35
CA GLY A 179 -47.89 38.74 48.46
C GLY A 179 -48.80 39.85 47.93
N THR A 180 -49.04 40.91 48.69
CA THR A 180 -49.77 42.09 48.21
C THR A 180 -49.14 42.58 46.89
N PRO A 181 -49.84 42.53 45.75
CA PRO A 181 -49.29 43.06 44.51
C PRO A 181 -49.08 44.57 44.63
N GLY A 182 -47.92 45.08 44.23
CA GLY A 182 -47.70 46.51 44.04
C GLY A 182 -48.68 47.09 43.01
N THR A 183 -48.85 48.41 43.00
CA THR A 183 -49.79 49.14 42.13
C THR A 183 -49.85 48.57 40.70
N PRO A 184 -51.05 48.31 40.15
CA PRO A 184 -51.21 47.73 38.81
C PRO A 184 -50.44 48.52 37.75
N GLY A 185 -49.50 47.85 37.07
CA GLY A 185 -48.96 48.31 35.80
C GLY A 185 -50.01 48.12 34.70
N THR A 186 -50.06 49.04 33.74
CA THR A 186 -51.25 49.39 32.95
C THR A 186 -51.86 48.31 32.02
N ASN A 187 -51.42 47.04 31.97
CA ASN A 187 -51.99 46.00 31.08
C ASN A 187 -51.66 44.52 31.45
N GLY A 188 -51.97 44.03 32.66
CA GLY A 188 -51.67 42.64 33.05
C GLY A 188 -52.73 41.60 32.61
N LYS A 189 -52.39 40.68 31.70
CA LYS A 189 -53.18 39.45 31.41
C LYS A 189 -52.58 38.25 32.16
N THR A 190 -53.42 37.38 32.73
CA THR A 190 -52.99 36.16 33.44
C THR A 190 -52.78 35.00 32.45
N PRO A 191 -51.56 34.45 32.32
CA PRO A 191 -51.33 33.30 31.45
C PRO A 191 -51.75 31.97 32.11
N TYR A 192 -52.32 31.06 31.32
CA TYR A 192 -52.66 29.68 31.69
C TYR A 192 -51.64 28.72 31.09
N PHE A 193 -51.22 27.74 31.90
CA PHE A 193 -50.29 26.68 31.49
C PHE A 193 -51.06 25.36 31.34
N HIS A 194 -51.01 24.79 30.14
CA HIS A 194 -51.72 23.58 29.71
C HIS A 194 -50.74 22.46 29.41
N VAL A 195 -51.12 21.22 29.74
CA VAL A 195 -50.32 20.02 29.49
C VAL A 195 -51.17 18.97 28.80
N LYS A 196 -50.64 18.35 27.75
CA LYS A 196 -51.23 17.19 27.07
C LYS A 196 -50.16 16.17 26.75
N TYR A 197 -50.57 14.97 26.35
CA TYR A 197 -49.67 13.87 26.03
C TYR A 197 -49.87 13.36 24.60
N SER A 198 -48.79 12.78 24.07
CA SER A 198 -48.75 12.20 22.72
C SER A 198 -47.85 10.98 22.71
N ASN A 199 -48.18 9.98 21.89
CA ASN A 199 -47.34 8.80 21.69
C ASN A 199 -46.46 8.89 20.43
N ASP A 200 -46.76 9.81 19.53
CA ASP A 200 -46.18 9.88 18.19
C ASP A 200 -45.36 11.17 17.95
N GLY A 201 -45.01 11.87 19.03
CA GLY A 201 -44.22 13.09 18.99
C GLY A 201 -45.03 14.33 18.62
N GLY A 202 -46.30 14.39 19.01
CA GLY A 202 -47.16 15.56 18.83
C GLY A 202 -47.94 15.59 17.53
N LYS A 203 -48.11 14.46 16.85
CA LYS A 203 -48.94 14.35 15.63
C LYS A 203 -50.40 14.07 15.99
N THR A 204 -50.64 13.35 17.09
CA THR A 204 -51.96 13.18 17.69
C THR A 204 -51.87 13.31 19.22
N PHE A 205 -52.98 13.74 19.84
CA PHE A 205 -53.16 13.57 21.28
C PHE A 205 -53.34 12.10 21.60
N THR A 206 -52.95 11.71 22.81
CA THR A 206 -53.41 10.45 23.40
C THR A 206 -54.93 10.46 23.63
N SER A 207 -55.47 9.33 24.08
CA SER A 207 -56.87 9.16 24.47
C SER A 207 -57.32 10.18 25.54
N ASN A 208 -58.63 10.29 25.74
CA ASN A 208 -59.26 11.32 26.57
C ASN A 208 -58.80 12.75 26.23
N SER A 209 -58.70 13.04 24.92
CA SER A 209 -58.26 14.34 24.41
C SER A 209 -56.89 14.78 24.93
N GLY A 210 -55.94 13.86 25.04
CA GLY A 210 -54.55 14.16 25.41
C GLY A 210 -54.26 14.18 26.91
N GLU A 211 -55.22 13.78 27.74
CA GLU A 211 -55.02 13.68 29.20
C GLU A 211 -54.28 12.40 29.61
N ASP A 212 -54.38 11.34 28.80
CA ASP A 212 -53.75 10.07 29.13
C ASP A 212 -52.24 10.10 28.83
N VAL A 213 -51.39 9.74 29.79
CA VAL A 213 -49.92 9.86 29.66
C VAL A 213 -49.37 9.07 28.46
N GLY A 214 -48.48 9.72 27.68
CA GLY A 214 -47.88 9.18 26.46
C GLY A 214 -46.34 9.25 26.45
N MET A 215 -45.71 8.86 25.34
CA MET A 215 -44.24 8.86 25.17
C MET A 215 -43.64 10.27 25.12
N TYR A 216 -44.46 11.29 24.88
CA TYR A 216 -44.11 12.70 24.80
C TYR A 216 -45.07 13.52 25.67
N ILE A 217 -44.54 14.55 26.31
CA ILE A 217 -45.31 15.58 27.00
C ILE A 217 -45.34 16.85 26.15
N GLY A 218 -46.52 17.44 26.02
CA GLY A 218 -46.79 18.66 25.29
C GLY A 218 -47.15 19.76 26.27
N THR A 219 -46.51 20.92 26.14
CA THR A 219 -46.83 22.09 26.97
C THR A 219 -47.24 23.27 26.12
N CYS A 220 -48.27 24.00 26.56
CA CYS A 220 -48.72 25.25 25.96
C CYS A 220 -48.91 26.30 27.05
N THR A 221 -48.58 27.55 26.76
CA THR A 221 -48.90 28.68 27.65
C THR A 221 -49.56 29.76 26.82
N ASP A 222 -50.79 30.09 27.17
CA ASP A 222 -51.57 31.13 26.50
C ASP A 222 -52.37 31.94 27.52
N TYR A 223 -53.33 32.75 27.07
CA TYR A 223 -54.21 33.52 27.94
C TYR A 223 -55.64 32.98 27.97
N ASN A 224 -55.86 31.78 27.42
CA ASN A 224 -57.15 31.13 27.35
C ASN A 224 -57.29 30.10 28.49
N PRO A 225 -58.33 30.18 29.32
CA PRO A 225 -58.52 29.23 30.41
C PRO A 225 -58.88 27.81 29.94
N ALA A 226 -59.40 27.65 28.72
CA ALA A 226 -59.72 26.34 28.15
C ALA A 226 -58.54 25.77 27.38
N ASP A 227 -58.34 24.45 27.49
CA ASP A 227 -57.27 23.75 26.78
C ASP A 227 -57.38 23.94 25.25
N PRO A 228 -56.28 24.24 24.56
CA PRO A 228 -56.23 24.16 23.11
C PRO A 228 -56.59 22.75 22.61
N ALA A 229 -57.58 22.67 21.72
CA ALA A 229 -58.10 21.41 21.18
C ALA A 229 -57.27 20.84 20.01
N THR A 230 -56.20 21.52 19.60
CA THR A 230 -55.33 21.11 18.50
C THR A 230 -53.97 20.66 19.02
N VAL A 231 -53.53 19.48 18.60
CA VAL A 231 -52.25 18.88 19.03
C VAL A 231 -51.03 19.77 18.70
N GLY A 232 -51.10 20.51 17.59
CA GLY A 232 -50.07 21.45 17.17
C GLY A 232 -49.93 22.70 18.03
N ALA A 233 -50.86 22.96 18.96
CA ALA A 233 -50.74 24.10 19.90
C ALA A 233 -49.72 23.85 21.02
N TYR A 234 -49.27 22.61 21.18
CA TYR A 234 -48.35 22.19 22.24
C TYR A 234 -46.94 21.98 21.69
N THR A 235 -45.94 22.33 22.50
CA THR A 235 -44.54 22.00 22.21
C THR A 235 -44.20 20.68 22.87
N TRP A 236 -43.74 19.71 22.07
CA TRP A 236 -43.61 18.31 22.49
C TRP A 236 -42.18 17.91 22.80
N ALA A 237 -41.97 17.28 23.96
CA ALA A 237 -40.70 16.69 24.38
C ALA A 237 -40.87 15.19 24.64
N ARG A 238 -39.93 14.37 24.18
CA ARG A 238 -39.93 12.92 24.45
C ARG A 238 -39.60 12.71 25.93
N ILE A 239 -40.45 11.98 26.65
CA ILE A 239 -40.28 11.73 28.09
C ILE A 239 -39.87 10.29 28.43
N LYS A 240 -39.66 9.44 27.41
CA LYS A 240 -39.15 8.07 27.56
C LYS A 240 -37.82 7.87 26.83
N GLY A 241 -36.75 7.59 27.57
CA GLY A 241 -35.40 7.36 27.04
C GLY A 241 -35.16 5.94 26.50
N GLU A 242 -34.13 5.79 25.65
CA GLU A 242 -33.60 4.52 25.13
C GLU A 242 -32.45 4.00 26.03
N THR A 243 -32.35 2.69 26.23
CA THR A 243 -31.29 2.07 27.07
C THR A 243 -30.00 1.91 26.28
N GLY A 244 -28.90 2.53 26.73
CA GLY A 244 -27.57 2.39 26.12
C GLY A 244 -26.79 1.18 26.66
N ALA A 245 -26.02 0.49 25.80
CA ALA A 245 -25.11 -0.58 26.20
C ALA A 245 -23.75 -0.02 26.69
N LYS A 246 -23.21 -0.64 27.74
CA LYS A 246 -21.93 -0.31 28.40
C LYS A 246 -20.76 -1.01 27.70
N GLY A 247 -19.68 -0.28 27.40
CA GLY A 247 -18.45 -0.83 26.82
C GLY A 247 -17.52 -1.46 27.85
N ASP A 248 -16.78 -2.49 27.44
CA ASP A 248 -15.81 -3.19 28.28
C ASP A 248 -14.43 -2.52 28.33
N LYS A 249 -13.79 -2.69 29.49
CA LYS A 249 -12.52 -2.09 29.93
C LYS A 249 -11.33 -2.98 29.55
N GLY A 250 -10.36 -2.44 28.81
CA GLY A 250 -9.10 -3.12 28.52
C GLY A 250 -8.17 -3.20 29.74
N ALA A 251 -7.35 -4.25 29.81
CA ALA A 251 -6.31 -4.40 30.83
C ALA A 251 -4.91 -4.56 30.22
N THR A 252 -3.98 -3.92 30.91
CA THR A 252 -2.58 -3.55 30.68
C THR A 252 -1.59 -4.71 30.62
N GLY A 253 -0.44 -4.49 29.95
CA GLY A 253 0.58 -5.50 29.66
C GLY A 253 1.88 -5.50 30.50
N GLU A 254 2.81 -6.29 29.93
CA GLU A 254 4.26 -6.50 30.11
C GLU A 254 4.85 -7.16 31.37
N THR A 255 5.83 -8.05 31.14
CA THR A 255 6.79 -8.54 32.15
C THR A 255 8.15 -8.87 31.51
N GLY A 256 9.16 -8.04 31.83
CA GLY A 256 10.55 -8.38 32.23
C GLY A 256 11.57 -9.00 31.24
N PRO A 257 12.76 -8.39 31.04
CA PRO A 257 13.81 -8.91 30.15
C PRO A 257 14.67 -10.02 30.79
N GLN A 258 15.24 -10.91 29.96
CA GLN A 258 16.17 -11.98 30.35
C GLN A 258 17.62 -11.64 29.91
N GLY A 259 18.58 -11.86 30.83
CA GLY A 259 19.90 -11.21 30.85
C GLY A 259 21.02 -11.73 29.93
N GLU A 260 22.13 -10.99 29.95
CA GLU A 260 23.31 -11.14 29.11
C GLU A 260 24.14 -12.41 29.41
N LYS A 261 24.66 -13.04 28.35
CA LYS A 261 25.53 -14.23 28.38
C LYS A 261 27.00 -13.80 28.26
N GLY A 262 27.86 -14.36 29.12
CA GLY A 262 29.23 -13.91 29.40
C GLY A 262 30.28 -14.06 28.29
N ALA A 263 31.41 -13.39 28.51
CA ALA A 263 32.53 -13.23 27.58
C ALA A 263 33.40 -14.49 27.38
N THR A 264 33.81 -14.70 26.14
CA THR A 264 34.73 -15.76 25.66
C THR A 264 36.18 -15.47 26.09
N GLY A 265 36.90 -16.50 26.53
CA GLY A 265 38.29 -16.41 27.00
C GLY A 265 39.31 -16.07 25.89
N ALA A 266 40.45 -15.51 26.30
CA ALA A 266 41.51 -15.03 25.41
C ALA A 266 42.29 -16.17 24.71
N THR A 267 42.57 -15.98 23.42
CA THR A 267 43.42 -16.84 22.57
C THR A 267 44.89 -16.75 23.01
N GLY A 268 45.60 -17.89 23.06
CA GLY A 268 47.02 -17.95 23.43
C GLY A 268 47.96 -17.24 22.43
N PRO A 269 49.20 -16.91 22.85
CA PRO A 269 50.14 -16.16 22.02
C PRO A 269 50.61 -16.97 20.80
N GLN A 270 50.69 -16.29 19.65
CA GLN A 270 51.20 -16.83 18.40
C GLN A 270 52.72 -17.09 18.51
N GLY A 271 53.18 -18.25 18.02
CA GLY A 271 54.60 -18.62 18.00
C GLY A 271 55.44 -17.70 17.11
N PRO A 272 56.78 -17.65 17.30
CA PRO A 272 57.66 -16.76 16.54
C PRO A 272 57.62 -17.07 15.04
N GLN A 273 57.54 -16.02 14.24
CA GLN A 273 57.55 -16.08 12.78
C GLN A 273 58.91 -16.55 12.26
N GLY A 274 58.93 -17.50 11.31
CA GLY A 274 60.16 -18.00 10.70
C GLY A 274 60.89 -16.96 9.84
N ASN A 275 62.20 -17.12 9.69
CA ASN A 275 63.05 -16.25 8.85
C ASN A 275 62.63 -16.29 7.36
N ALA A 276 62.65 -15.14 6.69
CA ALA A 276 62.28 -15.01 5.28
C ALA A 276 63.26 -15.78 4.36
N GLY A 277 62.72 -16.50 3.37
CA GLY A 277 63.50 -17.17 2.33
C GLY A 277 64.11 -16.14 1.37
N ALA A 278 65.39 -15.82 1.54
CA ALA A 278 66.11 -14.80 0.76
C ALA A 278 66.17 -15.06 -0.76
N ASP A 279 65.85 -16.30 -1.21
CA ASP A 279 65.88 -16.71 -2.60
C ASP A 279 64.49 -16.99 -3.20
N ALA A 280 63.41 -16.78 -2.44
CA ALA A 280 62.06 -16.99 -2.95
C ALA A 280 61.69 -15.90 -3.97
N LEU A 281 61.32 -16.30 -5.19
CA LEU A 281 60.68 -15.44 -6.17
C LEU A 281 59.17 -15.58 -6.05
N THR A 282 58.47 -14.47 -5.78
CA THR A 282 57.01 -14.44 -5.75
C THR A 282 56.52 -13.50 -6.85
N LEU A 283 55.44 -13.88 -7.53
CA LEU A 283 54.74 -13.05 -8.49
C LEU A 283 53.31 -12.89 -7.99
N THR A 284 52.79 -11.67 -8.01
CA THR A 284 51.38 -11.40 -7.68
C THR A 284 50.76 -10.47 -8.70
N ILE A 285 49.46 -10.63 -8.94
CA ILE A 285 48.66 -9.76 -9.81
C ILE A 285 47.74 -8.88 -8.97
N THR A 286 47.71 -7.59 -9.27
CA THR A 286 46.66 -6.67 -8.77
C THR A 286 45.76 -6.21 -9.92
N SER A 287 44.52 -5.86 -9.61
CA SER A 287 43.53 -5.38 -10.59
C SER A 287 43.12 -3.95 -10.28
N SER A 288 43.08 -3.07 -11.28
CA SER A 288 42.66 -1.68 -11.09
C SER A 288 41.17 -1.50 -10.78
N ALA A 289 40.32 -2.40 -11.28
CA ALA A 289 38.86 -2.27 -11.20
C ALA A 289 38.15 -3.59 -10.81
N GLY A 290 38.85 -4.48 -10.11
CA GLY A 290 38.35 -5.83 -9.81
C GLY A 290 38.46 -6.77 -11.01
N ILE A 291 37.85 -7.95 -10.87
CA ILE A 291 37.98 -9.08 -11.80
C ILE A 291 36.62 -9.67 -12.21
N ILE A 292 35.53 -9.01 -11.84
CA ILE A 292 34.16 -9.40 -12.22
C ILE A 292 33.58 -8.25 -13.03
N PHE A 293 33.44 -8.48 -14.32
CA PHE A 293 32.64 -7.64 -15.21
C PHE A 293 31.18 -8.05 -15.13
N LYS A 294 30.31 -7.10 -15.45
CA LYS A 294 28.88 -7.33 -15.52
C LYS A 294 28.38 -6.84 -16.87
N ASN A 295 27.51 -7.64 -17.48
CA ASN A 295 26.79 -7.29 -18.69
C ASN A 295 27.70 -6.93 -19.85
N ASN A 296 28.86 -7.59 -19.98
CA ASN A 296 29.81 -7.32 -21.05
C ASN A 296 30.30 -5.86 -21.06
N THR A 297 30.32 -5.22 -19.89
CA THR A 297 30.80 -3.84 -19.70
C THR A 297 31.94 -3.75 -18.69
N GLY A 298 32.81 -2.79 -18.92
CA GLY A 298 33.95 -2.48 -18.04
C GLY A 298 35.28 -2.99 -18.58
N SER A 299 36.33 -2.61 -17.87
CA SER A 299 37.68 -3.06 -18.13
C SER A 299 38.50 -3.03 -16.84
N THR A 300 39.54 -3.84 -16.78
CA THR A 300 40.50 -3.86 -15.68
C THR A 300 41.91 -3.90 -16.24
N VAL A 301 42.85 -3.25 -15.56
CA VAL A 301 44.27 -3.39 -15.84
C VAL A 301 44.86 -4.28 -14.76
N LEU A 302 45.36 -5.43 -15.18
CA LEU A 302 46.12 -6.34 -14.34
C LEU A 302 47.58 -5.88 -14.30
N THR A 303 48.15 -5.74 -13.11
CA THR A 303 49.53 -5.30 -12.91
C THR A 303 50.32 -6.40 -12.21
N ALA A 304 51.47 -6.75 -12.78
CA ALA A 304 52.37 -7.74 -12.22
C ALA A 304 53.28 -7.10 -11.16
N HIS A 305 53.51 -7.82 -10.07
CA HIS A 305 54.46 -7.46 -9.03
C HIS A 305 55.39 -8.65 -8.79
N VAL A 306 56.69 -8.46 -8.99
CA VAL A 306 57.70 -9.51 -8.77
C VAL A 306 58.48 -9.17 -7.52
N PHE A 307 58.55 -10.11 -6.58
CA PHE A 307 59.31 -9.98 -5.34
C PHE A 307 60.47 -10.97 -5.33
N LYS A 308 61.64 -10.52 -4.89
CA LYS A 308 62.77 -11.37 -4.53
C LYS A 308 62.98 -11.27 -3.02
N GLY A 309 62.70 -12.36 -2.31
CA GLY A 309 62.46 -12.27 -0.87
C GLY A 309 61.29 -11.30 -0.60
N SER A 310 61.53 -10.28 0.23
CA SER A 310 60.51 -9.27 0.55
C SER A 310 60.60 -8.00 -0.31
N ALA A 311 61.57 -7.90 -1.23
CA ALA A 311 61.81 -6.69 -2.01
C ALA A 311 61.14 -6.77 -3.38
N GLU A 312 60.24 -5.83 -3.67
CA GLU A 312 59.63 -5.69 -4.99
C GLU A 312 60.67 -5.25 -6.03
N GLN A 313 60.62 -5.86 -7.20
CA GLN A 313 61.54 -5.65 -8.30
C GLN A 313 60.90 -4.75 -9.36
N THR A 314 61.70 -3.87 -9.95
CA THR A 314 61.24 -3.04 -11.06
C THR A 314 61.01 -3.89 -12.30
N ILE A 315 59.83 -3.73 -12.90
CA ILE A 315 59.44 -4.38 -14.16
C ILE A 315 59.34 -3.30 -15.24
N SER A 316 60.04 -3.46 -16.36
CA SER A 316 59.93 -2.52 -17.49
C SER A 316 58.55 -2.61 -18.16
N SER A 317 58.20 -1.62 -19.00
CA SER A 317 56.98 -1.68 -19.82
C SER A 317 56.95 -2.88 -20.78
N THR A 318 58.11 -3.43 -21.14
CA THR A 318 58.28 -4.66 -21.95
C THR A 318 58.33 -5.95 -21.12
N GLY A 319 58.11 -5.86 -19.80
CA GLY A 319 58.06 -7.01 -18.89
C GLY A 319 59.41 -7.47 -18.35
N VAL A 320 60.51 -6.79 -18.67
CA VAL A 320 61.85 -7.22 -18.24
C VAL A 320 62.06 -6.90 -16.76
N VAL A 321 62.50 -7.91 -16.01
CA VAL A 321 62.95 -7.82 -14.62
C VAL A 321 64.45 -8.11 -14.60
N SER A 322 65.25 -7.06 -14.39
CA SER A 322 66.71 -7.10 -14.55
C SER A 322 67.35 -8.24 -13.74
N GLY A 323 68.13 -9.09 -14.39
CA GLY A 323 68.81 -10.23 -13.76
C GLY A 323 67.91 -11.38 -13.31
N ILE A 324 66.59 -11.31 -13.55
CA ILE A 324 65.63 -12.34 -13.11
C ILE A 324 64.91 -12.96 -14.31
N GLY A 325 64.34 -12.19 -15.22
CA GLY A 325 63.58 -12.76 -16.34
C GLY A 325 62.65 -11.77 -17.01
N THR A 326 61.66 -12.29 -17.74
CA THR A 326 60.63 -11.51 -18.41
C THR A 326 59.23 -11.95 -17.97
N VAL A 327 58.40 -10.99 -17.59
CA VAL A 327 56.97 -11.17 -17.32
C VAL A 327 56.21 -11.31 -18.63
N LYS A 328 55.47 -12.42 -18.75
CA LYS A 328 54.62 -12.75 -19.89
C LYS A 328 53.19 -13.05 -19.43
N TRP A 329 52.23 -12.55 -20.21
CA TRP A 329 50.81 -12.73 -19.98
C TRP A 329 50.22 -13.73 -20.97
N TYR A 330 49.37 -14.60 -20.44
CA TYR A 330 48.66 -15.63 -21.18
C TYR A 330 47.17 -15.52 -20.88
N ALA A 331 46.32 -15.62 -21.91
CA ALA A 331 44.87 -15.64 -21.78
C ALA A 331 44.34 -16.97 -22.32
N GLY A 332 43.59 -17.72 -21.50
CA GLY A 332 43.14 -19.06 -21.86
C GLY A 332 44.28 -20.03 -22.21
N GLY A 333 45.48 -19.80 -21.65
CA GLY A 333 46.70 -20.55 -21.95
C GLY A 333 47.46 -20.09 -23.21
N VAL A 334 46.95 -19.11 -23.97
CA VAL A 334 47.60 -18.58 -25.17
C VAL A 334 48.41 -17.34 -24.83
N TYR A 335 49.68 -17.30 -25.26
CA TYR A 335 50.56 -16.14 -25.07
C TYR A 335 49.95 -14.89 -25.71
N GLN A 336 49.96 -13.79 -24.96
CA GLN A 336 49.42 -12.51 -25.39
C GLN A 336 50.53 -11.48 -25.58
N LYS A 337 51.27 -11.17 -24.51
CA LYS A 337 52.33 -10.15 -24.54
C LYS A 337 53.30 -10.26 -23.36
N SER A 338 54.48 -9.69 -23.53
CA SER A 338 55.41 -9.35 -22.43
C SER A 338 55.22 -7.90 -22.01
N SER A 339 54.87 -7.66 -20.75
CA SER A 339 54.65 -6.30 -20.22
C SER A 339 54.48 -6.33 -18.70
N ASN A 340 54.69 -5.18 -18.04
CA ASN A 340 54.34 -5.02 -16.62
C ASN A 340 52.82 -5.05 -16.35
N THR A 341 51.99 -4.83 -17.39
CA THR A 341 50.53 -4.77 -17.25
C THR A 341 49.80 -5.50 -18.38
N TYR A 342 48.56 -5.94 -18.13
CA TYR A 342 47.65 -6.52 -19.12
C TYR A 342 46.25 -5.94 -18.96
N ALA A 343 45.75 -5.25 -19.99
CA ALA A 343 44.40 -4.71 -20.00
C ALA A 343 43.43 -5.78 -20.49
N VAL A 344 42.30 -5.93 -19.80
CA VAL A 344 41.22 -6.85 -20.14
C VAL A 344 39.94 -6.05 -20.26
N GLY A 345 39.29 -6.08 -21.42
CA GLY A 345 37.93 -5.57 -21.59
C GLY A 345 36.91 -6.68 -21.37
N ALA A 346 35.69 -6.30 -20.98
CA ALA A 346 34.60 -7.27 -20.84
C ALA A 346 34.32 -8.04 -22.14
N GLY A 347 34.39 -7.38 -23.29
CA GLY A 347 34.25 -8.02 -24.61
C GLY A 347 35.30 -9.08 -24.95
N ASP A 348 36.43 -9.11 -24.23
CA ASP A 348 37.47 -10.13 -24.39
C ASP A 348 37.19 -11.38 -23.53
N VAL A 349 36.22 -11.30 -22.60
CA VAL A 349 35.90 -12.34 -21.62
C VAL A 349 34.53 -12.95 -21.94
N PRO A 350 34.46 -14.18 -22.47
CA PRO A 350 33.19 -14.75 -22.91
C PRO A 350 32.21 -15.08 -21.76
N ASN A 351 32.74 -15.56 -20.63
CA ASN A 351 32.00 -15.89 -19.40
C ASN A 351 33.01 -15.97 -18.25
N SER A 352 34.11 -16.66 -18.54
CA SER A 352 35.26 -16.79 -17.65
C SER A 352 36.51 -16.90 -18.51
N LEU A 353 37.54 -16.14 -18.16
CA LEU A 353 38.82 -16.17 -18.83
C LEU A 353 39.93 -16.24 -17.77
N ALA A 354 40.72 -17.30 -17.82
CA ALA A 354 41.92 -17.42 -17.00
C ALA A 354 43.04 -16.56 -17.61
N ILE A 355 43.51 -15.57 -16.87
CA ILE A 355 44.68 -14.78 -17.21
C ILE A 355 45.84 -15.22 -16.32
N THR A 356 46.88 -15.75 -16.93
CA THR A 356 48.08 -16.21 -16.23
C THR A 356 49.24 -15.26 -16.51
N CYS A 357 49.92 -14.83 -15.45
CA CYS A 357 51.14 -14.08 -15.51
C CYS A 357 52.30 -15.01 -15.14
N GLN A 358 53.34 -15.08 -15.96
CA GLN A 358 54.51 -15.92 -15.73
C GLN A 358 55.78 -15.08 -15.80
N LEU A 359 56.68 -15.30 -14.85
CA LEU A 359 58.05 -14.83 -14.90
C LEU A 359 58.93 -15.93 -15.51
N GLU A 360 59.39 -15.73 -16.72
CA GLU A 360 60.20 -16.70 -17.46
C GLU A 360 61.67 -16.27 -17.54
N ALA A 361 62.58 -17.26 -17.54
CA ALA A 361 64.02 -17.05 -17.64
C ALA A 361 64.47 -16.34 -18.92
#